data_AF-A0A0B2VA64-F1
#
_entry.id   AF-A0A0B2VA64-F1
#
_cell.length_a   1.000
_cell.length_b   1.000
_cell.length_c   1.000
_cell.angle_alpha   90.00
_cell.angle_beta   90.00
_cell.angle_gamma   90.00
#
_symmetry.space_group_name_H-M   'P 1'
#
loop_
_entity.id
_entity.type
_entity.pdbx_description
1 polymer ?
#
loop_
_entity_poly.entity_id
_entity_poly.type
_entity_poly.pdbx_seq_one_letter_code
_entity_poly.pdbx_strand_id
1 'polypeptide(L)'
;MEDAIERRLSALEERLGLPPLSDPLTAVDFDLAALRRKITDVGCGFILKIPSDDLVKLNDLFTQPEYVTFSEKLRAIEFGYDLMVERAKLLEEFEKGIQVVDSDQWGAVMHHEPALKAVEMELGEAAEEINQRCAEQVELRNNFKCVLRQLQEQVKEWEAMLDEIEKVKAAKE
;
A
#
# COMPACT_ATOMS: atom_id res chain seq x y z
N MET A 1 28.36 1.87 -32.85
CA MET A 1 28.69 1.44 -31.48
C MET A 1 28.52 2.61 -30.52
N GLU A 2 28.89 3.82 -30.94
CA GLU A 2 28.70 5.09 -30.22
C GLU A 2 27.22 5.42 -29.96
N ASP A 3 26.32 5.28 -30.94
CA ASP A 3 24.87 5.55 -30.75
C ASP A 3 24.18 4.70 -29.68
N ALA A 4 24.69 3.48 -29.45
CA ALA A 4 24.17 2.60 -28.42
C ALA A 4 24.64 3.00 -27.02
N ILE A 5 25.81 3.65 -26.96
CA ILE A 5 26.40 4.19 -25.73
C ILE A 5 25.70 5.51 -25.39
N GLU A 6 25.47 6.40 -26.36
CA GLU A 6 24.72 7.65 -26.17
C GLU A 6 23.30 7.39 -25.66
N ARG A 7 22.56 6.44 -26.26
CA ARG A 7 21.22 6.07 -25.78
C ARG A 7 21.20 5.52 -24.35
N ARG A 8 22.24 4.80 -23.95
CA ARG A 8 22.37 4.30 -22.57
C ARG A 8 22.73 5.42 -21.59
N LEU A 9 23.51 6.40 -22.03
CA LEU A 9 23.87 7.58 -21.25
C LEU A 9 22.65 8.47 -20.99
N SER A 10 21.87 8.79 -22.02
CA SER A 10 20.66 9.61 -21.86
C SER A 10 19.61 8.94 -20.95
N ALA A 11 19.45 7.61 -21.04
CA ALA A 11 18.56 6.86 -20.16
C ALA A 11 19.04 6.85 -18.69
N LEU A 12 20.35 6.93 -18.47
CA LEU A 12 20.92 7.04 -17.12
C LEU A 12 20.78 8.46 -16.57
N GLU A 13 20.98 9.50 -17.41
CA GLU A 13 20.81 10.91 -17.05
C GLU A 13 19.37 11.22 -16.61
N GLU A 14 18.39 10.73 -17.36
CA GLU A 14 16.97 10.89 -17.07
C GLU A 14 16.57 10.20 -15.74
N ARG A 15 17.08 8.99 -15.48
CA ARG A 15 16.83 8.27 -14.22
C ARG A 15 17.50 8.91 -13.01
N LEU A 16 18.58 9.67 -13.21
CA LEU A 16 19.30 10.39 -12.16
C LEU A 16 18.70 11.78 -11.89
N GLY A 17 17.72 12.21 -12.67
CA GLY A 17 17.14 13.56 -12.57
C GLY A 17 18.15 14.66 -12.90
N LEU A 18 19.18 14.34 -13.69
CA LEU A 18 20.13 15.33 -14.16
C LEU A 18 19.42 16.19 -15.22
N PRO A 19 19.47 17.53 -15.12
CA PRO A 19 18.89 18.39 -16.14
C PRO A 19 19.55 18.07 -17.49
N PRO A 20 18.77 17.93 -18.57
CA PRO A 20 19.32 17.63 -19.88
C PRO A 20 20.29 18.75 -20.28
N LEU A 21 21.42 18.39 -20.90
CA LEU A 21 22.46 19.33 -21.41
C LEU A 21 21.94 20.34 -22.45
N SER A 22 20.62 20.38 -22.69
CA SER A 22 19.95 21.22 -23.70
C SER A 22 19.66 22.64 -23.23
N ASP A 23 19.77 22.94 -21.94
CA ASP A 23 19.73 24.32 -21.46
C ASP A 23 21.16 24.77 -21.14
N PRO A 24 21.87 25.43 -22.07
CA PRO A 24 22.81 26.43 -21.61
C PRO A 24 21.93 27.40 -20.83
N LEU A 25 22.05 27.42 -19.50
CA LEU A 25 21.69 28.58 -18.70
C LEU A 25 22.11 29.75 -19.56
N THR A 26 21.10 30.47 -20.07
CA THR A 26 21.26 31.57 -21.01
C THR A 26 22.59 32.20 -20.74
N ALA A 27 23.49 32.15 -21.72
CA ALA A 27 24.67 33.00 -21.73
C ALA A 27 24.12 34.43 -21.66
N VAL A 28 23.77 34.87 -20.46
CA VAL A 28 23.66 36.26 -20.13
C VAL A 28 25.10 36.66 -20.32
N ASP A 29 25.38 37.29 -21.46
CA ASP A 29 26.58 38.08 -21.67
C ASP A 29 26.62 39.07 -20.50
N PHE A 30 27.16 38.60 -19.39
CA PHE A 30 27.14 39.31 -18.14
C PHE A 30 28.26 40.30 -18.30
N ASP A 31 27.92 41.45 -18.88
CA ASP A 31 28.86 42.53 -19.14
C ASP A 31 29.35 43.08 -17.79
N LEU A 32 30.37 42.39 -17.26
CA LEU A 32 31.05 42.67 -16.01
C LEU A 32 31.60 44.11 -16.02
N ALA A 33 31.95 44.65 -17.19
CA ALA A 33 32.37 46.03 -17.33
C ALA A 33 31.20 47.00 -17.10
N ALA A 34 30.01 46.70 -17.62
CA ALA A 34 28.80 47.48 -17.35
C ALA A 34 28.34 47.39 -15.88
N LEU A 35 28.42 46.21 -15.26
CA LEU A 35 28.08 46.05 -13.85
C LEU A 35 29.09 46.77 -12.93
N ARG A 36 30.39 46.67 -13.23
CA ARG A 36 31.43 47.37 -12.47
C ARG A 36 31.29 48.88 -12.60
N ARG A 37 30.93 49.40 -13.78
CA ARG A 37 30.67 50.84 -13.99
C ARG A 37 29.49 51.29 -13.12
N LYS A 38 28.37 50.55 -13.12
CA LYS A 38 27.22 50.82 -12.24
C LYS A 38 27.56 50.77 -10.75
N ILE A 39 28.37 49.79 -10.30
CA ILE A 39 28.76 49.65 -8.89
C ILE A 39 29.74 50.77 -8.47
N THR A 40 30.60 51.21 -9.39
CA THR A 40 31.53 52.33 -9.14
C THR A 40 30.80 53.67 -9.11
N ASP A 41 29.82 53.89 -10.00
CA ASP A 41 28.97 55.08 -10.03
C ASP A 41 28.09 55.19 -8.76
N VAL A 42 27.73 54.05 -8.16
CA VAL A 42 26.99 53.98 -6.87
C VAL A 42 27.92 54.14 -5.65
N GLY A 43 29.23 54.37 -5.85
CA GLY A 43 30.20 54.60 -4.78
C GLY A 43 30.67 53.33 -4.05
N CYS A 44 30.26 52.15 -4.54
CA CYS A 44 30.55 50.84 -3.94
C CYS A 44 31.75 50.14 -4.61
N GLY A 45 32.69 50.90 -5.19
CA GLY A 45 33.85 50.37 -5.91
C GLY A 45 34.81 49.49 -5.06
N PHE A 46 34.66 49.50 -3.73
CA PHE A 46 35.44 48.68 -2.81
C PHE A 46 34.92 47.24 -2.64
N ILE A 47 33.69 46.94 -3.11
CA ILE A 47 33.06 45.62 -2.94
C ILE A 47 33.69 44.58 -3.87
N LEU A 48 34.17 44.99 -5.05
CA LEU A 48 34.84 44.12 -6.01
C LEU A 48 36.36 44.36 -5.98
N LYS A 49 37.01 43.93 -4.89
CA LYS A 49 38.49 43.84 -4.82
C LYS A 49 39.08 42.73 -5.69
N ILE A 50 38.24 41.88 -6.26
CA ILE A 50 38.68 40.79 -7.13
C ILE A 50 39.03 41.39 -8.50
N PRO A 51 40.27 41.23 -8.98
CA PRO A 51 40.67 41.67 -10.31
C PRO A 51 39.74 41.08 -11.36
N SER A 52 39.33 41.89 -12.33
CA SER A 52 38.47 41.45 -13.43
C SER A 52 39.09 40.27 -14.21
N ASP A 53 40.42 40.20 -14.27
CA ASP A 53 41.15 39.11 -14.90
C ASP A 53 40.95 37.76 -14.19
N ASP A 54 40.76 37.77 -12.87
CA ASP A 54 40.51 36.54 -12.11
C ASP A 54 39.04 36.10 -12.19
N LEU A 55 38.12 37.04 -12.40
CA LEU A 55 36.72 36.74 -12.70
C LEU A 55 36.53 36.21 -14.13
N VAL A 56 37.30 36.72 -15.10
CA VAL A 56 37.34 36.18 -16.47
C VAL A 56 37.84 34.73 -16.45
N LYS A 57 38.95 34.45 -15.75
CA LYS A 57 39.44 33.07 -15.56
C LYS A 57 38.41 32.16 -14.88
N LEU A 58 37.64 32.69 -13.93
CA LEU A 58 36.58 31.94 -13.26
C LEU A 58 35.43 31.62 -14.23
N ASN A 59 35.01 32.61 -15.01
CA ASN A 59 33.97 32.44 -16.03
C ASN A 59 34.40 31.47 -17.14
N ASP A 60 35.68 31.49 -17.51
CA ASP A 60 36.30 30.56 -18.45
C ASP A 60 36.34 29.11 -17.91
N LEU A 61 36.45 28.94 -16.58
CA LEU A 61 36.34 27.62 -15.91
C LEU A 61 34.90 27.11 -15.86
N PHE A 62 33.91 28.00 -15.72
CA PHE A 62 32.48 27.64 -15.72
C PHE A 62 31.92 27.36 -17.12
N THR A 63 32.58 27.84 -18.19
CA THR A 63 32.17 27.65 -19.59
C THR A 63 32.76 26.40 -20.25
N GLN A 64 33.70 25.70 -19.59
CA GLN A 64 34.18 24.41 -20.06
C GLN A 64 33.27 23.28 -19.56
N PRO A 65 32.56 22.56 -20.45
CA PRO A 65 31.83 21.38 -20.03
C PRO A 65 32.84 20.26 -19.76
N GLU A 66 32.47 19.42 -18.79
CA GLU A 66 32.95 18.04 -18.62
C GLU A 66 34.37 17.84 -18.10
N TYR A 67 34.46 17.02 -17.03
CA TYR A 67 35.65 16.38 -16.49
C TYR A 67 36.84 16.34 -17.46
N VAL A 68 37.73 17.32 -17.32
CA VAL A 68 38.75 17.67 -18.31
C VAL A 68 39.86 16.61 -18.37
N THR A 69 39.99 15.78 -17.33
CA THR A 69 40.99 14.71 -17.28
C THR A 69 40.42 13.36 -16.80
N PHE A 70 41.00 12.27 -17.29
CA PHE A 70 40.68 10.90 -16.84
C PHE A 70 40.79 10.74 -15.31
N SER A 71 41.73 11.44 -14.69
CA SER A 71 41.93 11.45 -13.24
C SER A 71 40.76 12.07 -12.47
N GLU A 72 40.10 13.09 -13.02
CA GLU A 72 38.95 13.74 -12.39
C GLU A 72 37.69 12.89 -12.52
N LYS A 73 37.53 12.19 -13.65
CA LYS A 73 36.48 11.16 -13.83
C LYS A 73 36.66 10.03 -12.82
N LEU A 74 37.89 9.54 -12.63
CA LEU A 74 38.21 8.51 -11.65
C LEU A 74 37.84 8.97 -10.23
N ARG A 75 38.24 10.19 -9.85
CA ARG A 75 37.95 10.75 -8.52
C ARG A 75 36.45 10.96 -8.28
N ALA A 76 35.70 11.37 -9.30
CA ALA A 76 34.25 11.52 -9.20
C ALA A 76 33.53 10.17 -9.05
N ILE A 77 34.02 9.13 -9.74
CA ILE A 77 33.52 7.76 -9.62
C ILE A 77 33.84 7.19 -8.24
N GLU A 78 35.06 7.39 -7.73
CA GLU A 78 35.46 7.00 -6.36
C GLU A 78 34.61 7.71 -5.30
N PHE A 79 34.37 9.01 -5.48
CA PHE A 79 33.53 9.80 -4.58
C PHE A 79 32.07 9.29 -4.54
N GLY A 80 31.55 8.82 -5.68
CA GLY A 80 30.20 8.26 -5.79
C GLY A 80 30.10 6.75 -5.55
N TYR A 81 31.21 6.05 -5.27
CA TYR A 81 31.24 4.59 -5.26
C TYR A 81 30.31 4.00 -4.21
N ASP A 82 30.36 4.51 -2.98
CA ASP A 82 29.51 4.04 -1.88
C ASP A 82 28.03 4.20 -2.21
N LEU A 83 27.66 5.35 -2.79
CA LEU A 83 26.28 5.62 -3.23
C LEU A 83 25.84 4.70 -4.38
N MET A 84 26.75 4.39 -5.31
CA MET A 84 26.48 3.42 -6.39
C MET A 84 26.26 2.01 -5.84
N VAL A 85 27.05 1.60 -4.86
CA VAL A 85 26.91 0.28 -4.21
C VAL A 85 25.61 0.18 -3.43
N GLU A 86 25.22 1.21 -2.68
CA GLU A 86 23.92 1.24 -1.98
C GLU A 86 22.75 1.16 -2.96
N ARG A 87 22.79 1.93 -4.05
CA ARG A 87 21.76 1.88 -5.10
C ARG A 87 21.69 0.52 -5.78
N ALA A 88 22.83 -0.13 -6.01
CA ALA A 88 22.87 -1.47 -6.58
C ALA A 88 22.21 -2.51 -5.65
N LYS A 89 22.45 -2.42 -4.33
CA LYS A 89 21.79 -3.30 -3.34
C LYS A 89 20.28 -3.08 -3.30
N LEU A 90 19.83 -1.82 -3.29
CA LEU A 90 18.41 -1.49 -3.31
C LEU A 90 17.72 -1.99 -4.59
N LEU A 91 18.40 -1.92 -5.73
CA LEU A 91 17.88 -2.47 -6.99
C LEU A 91 17.77 -4.00 -6.94
N GLU A 92 18.75 -4.68 -6.34
CA GLU A 92 18.71 -6.14 -6.15
C GLU A 92 17.54 -6.56 -5.23
N GLU A 93 17.32 -5.82 -4.14
CA GLU A 93 16.17 -6.05 -3.25
C GLU A 93 14.83 -5.79 -3.94
N PHE A 94 14.77 -4.72 -4.74
CA PHE A 94 13.58 -4.38 -5.52
C PHE A 94 13.25 -5.44 -6.57
N GLU A 95 14.26 -5.97 -7.27
CA GLU A 95 14.09 -7.04 -8.25
C GLU A 95 13.60 -8.35 -7.60
N LYS A 96 14.11 -8.68 -6.41
CA LYS A 96 13.60 -9.80 -5.59
C LYS A 96 12.14 -9.57 -5.18
N GLY A 97 11.77 -8.33 -4.84
CA GLY A 97 10.40 -7.98 -4.46
C GLY A 97 9.39 -8.06 -5.62
N ILE A 98 9.81 -7.69 -6.84
CA ILE A 98 8.94 -7.75 -8.02
C ILE A 98 8.46 -9.18 -8.31
N GLN A 99 9.31 -10.19 -8.14
CA GLN A 99 8.92 -11.59 -8.35
C GLN A 99 7.77 -12.04 -7.43
N VAL A 100 7.63 -11.42 -6.26
CA VAL A 100 6.53 -11.71 -5.32
C VAL A 100 5.22 -11.03 -5.74
N VAL A 101 5.32 -9.87 -6.38
CA VAL A 101 4.16 -9.11 -6.87
C VAL A 101 3.64 -9.69 -8.18
N ASP A 102 4.52 -10.20 -9.04
CA ASP A 102 4.17 -10.84 -10.32
C ASP A 102 3.68 -12.29 -10.16
N SER A 103 3.33 -12.67 -8.93
CA SER A 103 2.80 -13.98 -8.61
C SER A 103 1.37 -14.12 -9.15
N ASP A 104 1.16 -15.09 -10.04
CA ASP A 104 -0.16 -15.53 -10.56
C ASP A 104 -1.21 -15.78 -9.45
N GLN A 105 -0.76 -15.94 -8.21
CA GLN A 105 -1.60 -16.12 -7.03
C GLN A 105 -2.49 -14.91 -6.75
N TRP A 106 -2.04 -13.69 -7.04
CA TRP A 106 -2.87 -12.49 -6.87
C TRP A 106 -4.05 -12.46 -7.85
N GLY A 107 -3.83 -12.91 -9.09
CA GLY A 107 -4.90 -13.11 -10.07
C GLY A 107 -5.85 -14.26 -9.67
N ALA A 108 -5.30 -15.34 -9.11
CA ALA A 108 -6.08 -16.48 -8.62
C ALA A 108 -7.05 -16.11 -7.48
N VAL A 109 -6.66 -15.23 -6.56
CA VAL A 109 -7.53 -14.75 -5.48
C VAL A 109 -8.82 -14.12 -6.03
N MET A 110 -8.72 -13.33 -7.10
CA MET A 110 -9.90 -12.72 -7.74
C MET A 110 -10.82 -13.77 -8.39
N HIS A 111 -10.26 -14.89 -8.88
CA HIS A 111 -11.05 -15.99 -9.43
C HIS A 111 -11.80 -16.79 -8.35
N HIS A 112 -11.33 -16.77 -7.10
CA HIS A 112 -11.99 -17.44 -5.98
C HIS A 112 -13.08 -16.59 -5.31
N GLU A 113 -13.08 -15.27 -5.50
CA GLU A 113 -14.06 -14.37 -4.88
C GLU A 113 -15.54 -14.75 -5.17
N PRO A 114 -15.94 -15.12 -6.40
CA PRO A 114 -17.32 -15.51 -6.67
C PRO A 114 -17.71 -16.82 -5.96
N ALA A 115 -16.78 -17.78 -5.91
CA ALA A 115 -17.00 -19.04 -5.20
C ALA A 115 -17.14 -18.81 -3.69
N LEU A 116 -16.34 -17.89 -3.13
CA LEU A 116 -16.44 -17.52 -1.72
C LEU A 116 -17.79 -16.88 -1.39
N LYS A 117 -18.28 -15.97 -2.25
CA LYS A 117 -19.60 -15.34 -2.09
C LYS A 117 -20.75 -16.34 -2.19
N ALA A 118 -20.64 -17.32 -3.09
CA ALA A 118 -21.63 -18.39 -3.21
C ALA A 118 -21.70 -19.21 -1.91
N VAL A 119 -20.55 -19.62 -1.37
CA VAL A 119 -20.47 -20.35 -0.11
C VAL A 119 -21.01 -19.51 1.06
N GLU A 120 -20.69 -18.22 1.12
CA GLU A 120 -21.20 -17.32 2.15
C GLU A 120 -22.74 -17.23 2.13
N MET A 121 -23.32 -17.13 0.93
CA MET A 121 -24.77 -17.12 0.74
C MET A 121 -25.42 -18.44 1.17
N GLU A 122 -24.88 -19.59 0.72
CA GLU A 122 -25.38 -20.91 1.11
C GLU A 122 -25.33 -21.11 2.64
N LEU A 123 -24.26 -20.62 3.28
CA LEU A 123 -24.08 -20.72 4.72
C LEU A 123 -25.07 -19.82 5.48
N GLY A 124 -25.40 -18.66 4.91
CA GLY A 124 -26.46 -17.77 5.40
C GLY A 124 -27.84 -18.43 5.33
N GLU A 125 -28.19 -19.00 4.18
CA GLU A 125 -29.46 -19.71 3.98
C GLU A 125 -29.59 -20.92 4.92
N ALA A 126 -28.53 -21.71 5.06
CA ALA A 126 -28.52 -22.84 5.98
C ALA A 126 -28.68 -22.41 7.45
N ALA A 127 -28.08 -21.28 7.85
CA ALA A 127 -28.23 -20.73 9.19
C ALA A 127 -29.68 -20.26 9.46
N GLU A 128 -30.32 -19.62 8.48
CA GLU A 128 -31.74 -19.25 8.58
C GLU A 128 -32.65 -20.48 8.69
N GLU A 129 -32.41 -21.52 7.88
CA GLU A 129 -33.18 -22.76 7.96
C GLU A 129 -33.05 -23.41 9.34
N ILE A 130 -31.83 -23.52 9.88
CA ILE A 130 -31.60 -24.09 11.22
C ILE A 130 -32.35 -23.28 12.28
N ASN A 131 -32.31 -21.95 12.21
CA ASN A 131 -33.04 -21.10 13.15
C ASN A 131 -34.55 -21.34 13.09
N GLN A 132 -35.11 -21.47 11.89
CA GLN A 132 -36.52 -21.79 11.70
C GLN A 132 -36.87 -23.17 12.29
N ARG A 133 -36.06 -24.20 12.02
CA ARG A 133 -36.24 -25.54 12.60
C ARG A 133 -36.16 -25.54 14.12
N CYS A 134 -35.23 -24.79 14.69
CA CYS A 134 -35.15 -24.65 16.15
C CYS A 134 -36.40 -23.98 16.73
N ALA A 135 -36.95 -22.97 16.05
CA ALA A 135 -38.21 -22.33 16.48
C ALA A 135 -39.38 -23.32 16.44
N GLU A 136 -39.55 -24.06 15.33
CA GLU A 136 -40.55 -25.11 15.18
C GLU A 136 -40.43 -26.19 16.28
N GLN A 137 -39.19 -26.60 16.57
CA GLN A 137 -38.93 -27.60 17.62
C GLN A 137 -39.28 -27.08 19.02
N VAL A 138 -39.00 -25.82 19.31
CA VAL A 138 -39.37 -25.19 20.58
C VAL A 138 -40.89 -25.12 20.73
N GLU A 139 -41.59 -24.75 19.66
CA GLU A 139 -43.05 -24.72 19.64
C GLU A 139 -43.64 -26.12 19.87
N LEU A 140 -43.16 -27.13 19.14
CA LEU A 140 -43.60 -28.52 19.29
C LEU A 140 -43.38 -29.02 20.72
N ARG A 141 -42.22 -28.74 21.31
CA ARG A 141 -41.91 -29.08 22.71
C ARG A 141 -42.88 -28.41 23.68
N ASN A 142 -43.24 -27.15 23.45
CA ASN A 142 -44.18 -26.43 24.31
C ASN A 142 -45.59 -27.01 24.19
N ASN A 143 -46.03 -27.34 22.98
CA ASN A 143 -47.30 -28.01 22.73
C ASN A 143 -47.35 -29.38 23.42
N PHE A 144 -46.29 -30.17 23.31
CA PHE A 144 -46.18 -31.46 23.99
C PHE A 144 -46.28 -31.32 25.52
N LYS A 145 -45.59 -30.33 26.10
CA LYS A 145 -45.69 -30.04 27.55
C LYS A 145 -47.12 -29.67 27.97
N CYS A 146 -47.86 -28.97 27.13
CA CYS A 146 -49.26 -28.61 27.38
C CYS A 146 -50.14 -29.87 27.42
N VAL A 147 -50.05 -30.69 26.37
CA VAL A 147 -50.82 -31.95 26.28
C VAL A 147 -50.49 -32.89 27.44
N LEU A 148 -49.21 -33.02 27.79
CA LEU A 148 -48.78 -33.85 28.92
C LEU A 148 -49.39 -33.37 30.24
N ARG A 149 -49.48 -32.06 30.46
CA ARG A 149 -50.11 -31.49 31.66
C ARG A 149 -51.62 -31.79 31.69
N GLN A 150 -52.31 -31.62 30.58
CA GLN A 150 -53.75 -31.92 30.47
C GLN A 150 -54.02 -33.41 30.73
N LEU A 151 -53.20 -34.31 30.19
CA LEU A 151 -53.31 -35.74 30.45
C LEU A 151 -53.06 -36.08 31.92
N GLN A 152 -52.06 -35.45 32.56
CA GLN A 152 -51.80 -35.63 33.99
C GLN A 152 -52.97 -35.14 34.87
N GLU A 153 -53.61 -34.03 34.49
CA GLU A 153 -54.81 -33.54 35.17
C GLU A 153 -55.98 -34.52 35.02
N GLN A 154 -56.24 -35.01 33.80
CA GLN A 154 -57.28 -36.01 33.55
C GLN A 154 -57.06 -37.32 34.32
N VAL A 155 -55.82 -37.82 34.37
CA VAL A 155 -55.50 -39.03 35.14
C VAL A 155 -55.80 -38.83 36.63
N LYS A 156 -55.44 -37.67 37.20
CA LYS A 156 -55.75 -37.35 38.60
C LYS A 156 -57.25 -37.24 38.87
N GLU A 157 -58.01 -36.67 37.93
CA GLU A 157 -59.47 -36.61 38.03
C GLU A 157 -60.08 -38.02 38.02
N TRP A 158 -59.58 -38.91 37.16
CA TRP A 158 -60.02 -40.29 37.11
C TRP A 158 -59.65 -41.09 38.36
N GLU A 159 -58.43 -40.91 38.88
CA GLU A 159 -57.99 -41.49 40.16
C GLU A 159 -58.91 -41.04 41.31
N ALA A 160 -59.23 -39.74 41.40
CA ALA A 160 -60.12 -39.22 42.43
C ALA A 160 -61.55 -39.80 42.33
N MET A 161 -62.09 -39.92 41.11
CA MET A 161 -63.40 -40.54 40.90
C MET A 161 -63.41 -42.03 41.29
N LEU A 162 -62.33 -42.76 40.99
CA LEU A 162 -62.20 -44.16 41.40
C LEU A 162 -62.15 -44.29 42.93
N ASP A 163 -61.35 -43.47 43.60
CA ASP A 163 -61.27 -43.44 45.08
C ASP A 163 -62.63 -43.15 45.72
N GLU A 164 -63.42 -42.23 45.15
CA GLU A 164 -64.77 -41.94 45.62
C GLU A 164 -65.71 -43.14 45.45
N ILE A 165 -65.67 -43.81 44.30
CA ILE A 165 -66.48 -45.01 44.03
C ILE A 165 -66.11 -46.15 44.98
N GLU A 166 -64.82 -46.35 45.25
CA GLU A 166 -64.33 -47.36 46.19
C GLU A 166 -64.80 -47.08 47.62
N LYS A 167 -64.73 -45.82 48.09
CA LYS A 167 -65.25 -45.41 49.40
C LYS A 167 -66.75 -45.66 49.52
N VAL A 168 -67.53 -45.34 48.48
CA VAL A 168 -68.99 -45.56 48.47
C VAL A 168 -69.33 -47.04 48.50
N LYS A 169 -68.55 -47.90 47.83
CA LYS A 169 -68.73 -49.36 47.91
C LYS A 169 -68.41 -49.90 49.30
N ALA A 170 -67.28 -49.50 49.89
CA ALA A 170 -66.86 -49.95 51.22
C ALA A 170 -67.84 -49.51 52.33
N ALA A 171 -68.58 -48.41 52.15
CA ALA A 171 -69.60 -47.95 53.10
C ALA A 171 -70.97 -48.67 52.96
N LYS A 172 -71.17 -49.48 51.91
CA LYS A 172 -72.41 -50.23 51.65
C LYS A 172 -72.32 -51.72 52.00
N GLU A 173 -71.12 -52.21 52.31
CA GLU A 173 -70.84 -53.54 52.88
C GLU A 173 -70.78 -53.46 54.41
#